data_AF-A0A966YMT4-F1
#
_entry.id   AF-A0A966YMT4-F1
#
_cell.length_a   1.000
_cell.length_b   1.000
_cell.length_c   1.000
_cell.angle_alpha   90.00
_cell.angle_beta   90.00
_cell.angle_gamma   90.00
#
_symmetry.space_group_name_H-M   'P 1'
#
loop_
_entity.id
_entity.type
_entity.pdbx_description
1 polymer ?
#
loop_
_entity_poly.entity_id
_entity_poly.type
_entity_poly.pdbx_seq_one_letter_code
_entity_poly.pdbx_strand_id
1 'polypeptide(L)'
;MAALISDRLEQETVTFKARAYAAFIKPGDIITVSDSERLEMRAGGLIISATTTTINLDSPVTLVTGQTYQISVTLSDGTWQQKTVQNTANTTSVVTVTSAFSAAPPPESNWILSGNSVVPKQYRVINRVPVSETIEGMHEITASEYDSTKYSFIDSMSTI
;
A
#
# COMPACT_ATOMS: atom_id res chain seq x y z
N MET A 1 -22.48 22.23 26.86
CA MET A 1 -22.80 21.04 26.06
C MET A 1 -22.04 21.15 24.74
N ALA A 2 -20.80 20.63 24.71
CA ALA A 2 -19.95 20.63 23.53
C ALA A 2 -19.72 19.16 23.14
N ALA A 3 -20.64 18.59 22.37
CA ALA A 3 -20.52 17.23 21.87
C ALA A 3 -21.42 17.09 20.64
N LEU A 4 -20.99 17.63 19.48
CA LEU A 4 -21.32 17.15 18.13
C LEU A 4 -20.75 18.13 17.06
N ILE A 5 -19.42 18.23 16.93
CA ILE A 5 -18.82 18.84 15.71
C ILE A 5 -17.72 17.91 15.17
N SER A 6 -17.83 16.59 15.32
CA SER A 6 -16.78 15.69 14.78
C SER A 6 -17.24 14.41 14.11
N ASP A 7 -18.54 14.11 14.08
CA ASP A 7 -19.02 12.82 13.57
C ASP A 7 -19.51 12.83 12.12
N ARG A 8 -19.00 13.77 11.30
CA ARG A 8 -19.26 13.77 9.86
C ARG A 8 -18.10 14.30 9.02
N LEU A 9 -16.87 13.97 9.41
CA LEU A 9 -15.84 13.85 8.38
C LEU A 9 -16.23 12.65 7.55
N GLU A 10 -16.60 12.91 6.29
CA GLU A 10 -16.82 11.92 5.25
C GLU A 10 -15.56 11.05 5.17
N GLN A 11 -15.55 9.93 5.90
CA GLN A 11 -14.46 8.96 5.82
C GLN A 11 -14.54 8.34 4.43
N GLU A 12 -13.62 8.74 3.54
CA GLU A 12 -13.48 8.18 2.21
C GLU A 12 -13.37 6.66 2.37
N THR A 13 -14.43 5.95 1.96
CA THR A 13 -14.50 4.50 2.06
C THR A 13 -14.14 3.94 0.70
N VAL A 14 -13.11 3.10 0.66
CA VAL A 14 -12.63 2.46 -0.56
C VAL A 14 -13.01 0.99 -0.51
N THR A 15 -13.52 0.51 -1.64
CA THR A 15 -13.78 -0.92 -1.86
C THR A 15 -12.94 -1.38 -3.03
N PHE A 16 -12.07 -2.37 -2.80
CA PHE A 16 -11.21 -2.92 -3.83
C PHE A 16 -11.12 -4.43 -3.71
N LYS A 17 -10.79 -5.09 -4.83
CA LYS A 17 -10.61 -6.54 -4.91
C LYS A 17 -9.12 -6.87 -4.90
N ALA A 18 -8.71 -7.79 -4.05
CA ALA A 18 -7.32 -8.23 -3.93
C ALA A 18 -7.26 -9.77 -3.81
N ARG A 19 -6.15 -10.35 -4.27
CA ARG A 19 -5.96 -11.82 -4.36
C ARG A 19 -5.30 -12.38 -3.09
N ALA A 20 -4.28 -13.24 -3.26
CA ALA A 20 -3.69 -14.11 -2.23
C ALA A 20 -3.37 -13.43 -0.89
N TYR A 21 -2.84 -12.20 -0.89
CA TYR A 21 -2.47 -11.51 0.36
C TYR A 21 -3.64 -10.91 1.12
N ALA A 22 -4.79 -10.70 0.48
CA ALA A 22 -5.98 -10.16 1.14
C ALA A 22 -6.63 -11.15 2.11
N ALA A 23 -6.32 -12.44 2.00
CA ALA A 23 -6.77 -13.47 2.94
C ALA A 23 -6.20 -13.25 4.35
N PHE A 24 -4.98 -12.70 4.46
CA PHE A 24 -4.30 -12.47 5.74
C PHE A 24 -4.77 -11.20 6.45
N ILE A 25 -5.42 -10.29 5.71
CA ILE A 25 -5.93 -9.03 6.23
C ILE A 25 -7.14 -9.29 7.13
N LYS A 26 -7.15 -8.68 8.31
CA LYS A 26 -8.24 -8.74 9.28
C LYS A 26 -8.91 -7.37 9.44
N PRO A 27 -10.22 -7.34 9.74
CA PRO A 27 -10.86 -6.10 10.17
C PRO A 27 -10.11 -5.47 11.34
N GLY A 28 -9.78 -4.19 11.21
CA GLY A 28 -8.96 -3.45 12.16
C GLY A 28 -7.51 -3.22 11.72
N ASP A 29 -6.99 -3.98 10.75
CA ASP A 29 -5.65 -3.78 10.21
C ASP A 29 -5.54 -2.45 9.45
N ILE A 30 -4.37 -1.81 9.55
CA ILE A 30 -4.04 -0.61 8.78
C ILE A 30 -3.29 -1.07 7.53
N ILE A 31 -3.86 -0.75 6.37
CA ILE A 31 -3.31 -1.10 5.07
C ILE A 31 -2.93 0.18 4.33
N THR A 32 -1.87 0.10 3.54
CA THR A 32 -1.48 1.16 2.63
C THR A 32 -2.06 0.87 1.26
N VAL A 33 -2.82 1.80 0.70
CA VAL A 33 -3.45 1.66 -0.61
C VAL A 33 -2.88 2.71 -1.54
N SER A 34 -2.37 2.25 -2.69
CA SER A 34 -1.96 3.11 -3.80
C SER A 34 -3.14 3.26 -4.75
N ASP A 35 -3.76 4.45 -4.75
CA ASP A 35 -4.80 4.81 -5.72
C ASP A 35 -4.17 5.35 -7.00
N SER A 36 -4.25 4.58 -8.10
CA SER A 36 -3.62 4.97 -9.37
C SER A 36 -4.27 6.16 -10.06
N GLU A 37 -5.56 6.41 -9.83
CA GLU A 37 -6.25 7.58 -10.43
C GLU A 37 -5.85 8.85 -9.68
N ARG A 38 -5.79 8.78 -8.35
CA ARG A 38 -5.38 9.92 -7.54
C ARG A 38 -3.89 10.26 -7.71
N LEU A 39 -3.06 9.25 -7.90
CA LEU A 39 -1.61 9.40 -8.06
C LEU A 39 -1.20 9.66 -9.52
N GLU A 40 -2.16 9.69 -10.45
CA GLU A 40 -1.96 9.77 -11.92
C GLU A 40 -0.94 8.75 -12.46
N MET A 41 -0.71 7.70 -11.67
CA MET A 41 0.37 6.74 -11.85
C MET A 41 0.03 5.48 -11.08
N ARG A 42 0.20 4.32 -11.73
CA ARG A 42 0.06 3.03 -11.07
C ARG A 42 1.26 2.77 -10.16
N ALA A 43 1.08 3.02 -8.87
CA ALA A 43 2.10 2.84 -7.84
C ALA A 43 1.86 1.60 -6.95
N GLY A 44 1.17 0.58 -7.46
CA GLY A 44 1.02 -0.69 -6.77
C GLY A 44 0.57 -1.82 -7.69
N GLY A 45 0.78 -3.07 -7.24
CA GLY A 45 0.45 -4.24 -8.02
C GLY A 45 1.00 -5.55 -7.44
N LEU A 46 1.27 -6.50 -8.33
CA LEU A 46 1.84 -7.81 -8.01
C LEU A 46 3.25 -7.96 -8.59
N ILE A 47 4.10 -8.70 -7.90
CA ILE A 47 5.47 -9.01 -8.36
C ILE A 47 5.40 -10.21 -9.30
N ILE A 48 5.96 -10.10 -10.51
CA ILE A 48 6.12 -11.25 -11.42
C ILE A 48 7.25 -12.15 -10.93
N SER A 49 8.39 -11.54 -10.62
CA SER A 49 9.57 -12.22 -10.07
C SER A 49 10.46 -11.19 -9.40
N ALA A 50 11.27 -11.60 -8.43
CA ALA A 50 12.22 -10.71 -7.79
C ALA A 50 13.47 -11.46 -7.35
N THR A 51 14.57 -10.72 -7.32
CA THR A 51 15.77 -11.05 -6.56
C THR A 51 15.80 -10.21 -5.28
N THR A 52 16.87 -10.30 -4.49
CA THR A 52 17.03 -9.47 -3.30
C THR A 52 17.26 -7.98 -3.62
N THR A 53 17.64 -7.63 -4.85
CA THR A 53 17.95 -6.24 -5.26
C THR A 53 17.12 -5.74 -6.43
N THR A 54 16.44 -6.62 -7.16
CA THR A 54 15.73 -6.28 -8.39
C THR A 54 14.34 -6.90 -8.38
N ILE A 55 13.31 -6.11 -8.61
CA ILE A 55 11.91 -6.52 -8.66
C ILE A 55 11.37 -6.33 -10.08
N ASN A 56 10.83 -7.39 -10.67
CA ASN A 56 10.07 -7.34 -11.90
C ASN A 56 8.57 -7.18 -11.56
N LEU A 57 8.01 -6.06 -11.95
CA LEU A 57 6.64 -5.66 -11.67
C LEU A 57 5.68 -6.19 -12.73
N ASP A 58 4.41 -6.40 -12.34
CA ASP A 58 3.34 -6.78 -13.27
C ASP A 58 3.04 -5.72 -14.33
N SER A 59 3.29 -4.45 -14.01
CA SER A 59 3.04 -3.31 -14.88
C SER A 59 4.17 -2.28 -14.77
N PRO A 60 4.45 -1.51 -15.83
CA PRO A 60 5.47 -0.47 -15.80
C PRO A 60 5.10 0.67 -14.86
N VAL A 61 6.11 1.26 -14.22
CA VAL A 61 6.03 2.45 -13.37
C VAL A 61 6.84 3.59 -14.00
N THR A 62 6.30 4.81 -13.97
CA THR A 62 6.96 6.02 -14.48
C THR A 62 7.67 6.77 -13.36
N LEU A 63 9.00 6.73 -13.34
CA LEU A 63 9.81 7.46 -12.37
C LEU A 63 10.14 8.86 -12.91
N VAL A 64 9.92 9.90 -12.10
CA VAL A 64 10.15 11.30 -12.47
C VAL A 64 11.49 11.80 -11.90
N THR A 65 12.20 12.63 -12.67
CA THR A 65 13.47 13.23 -12.24
C THR A 65 13.27 14.13 -11.02
N GLY A 66 14.23 14.11 -10.10
CA GLY A 66 14.21 14.94 -8.89
C GLY A 66 13.35 14.38 -7.76
N GLN A 67 12.73 13.22 -7.96
CA GLN A 67 11.92 12.53 -6.95
C GLN A 67 12.65 11.33 -6.37
N THR A 68 12.51 11.13 -5.06
CA THR A 68 12.97 9.90 -4.40
C THR A 68 11.80 8.95 -4.28
N TYR A 69 11.98 7.74 -4.78
CA TYR A 69 10.98 6.69 -4.68
C TYR A 69 11.45 5.57 -3.74
N GLN A 70 10.51 4.98 -3.03
CA GLN A 70 10.71 3.83 -2.16
C GLN A 70 9.69 2.76 -2.54
N ILE A 71 10.17 1.55 -2.79
CA ILE A 71 9.32 0.40 -3.05
C ILE A 71 9.17 -0.40 -1.78
N SER A 72 7.93 -0.72 -1.46
CA SER A 72 7.56 -1.58 -0.36
C SER A 72 7.00 -2.88 -0.90
N VAL A 73 7.46 -3.99 -0.34
CA VAL A 73 7.09 -5.34 -0.75
C VAL A 73 6.77 -6.18 0.48
N THR A 74 5.89 -7.17 0.30
CA THR A 74 5.69 -8.21 1.31
C THR A 74 6.59 -9.40 1.00
N LEU A 75 7.34 -9.85 2.01
CA LEU A 75 8.20 -11.02 1.92
C LEU A 75 7.41 -12.31 2.20
N SER A 76 8.07 -13.46 2.01
CA SER A 76 7.49 -14.79 2.23
C SER A 76 7.08 -15.08 3.68
N ASP A 77 7.69 -14.37 4.63
CA ASP A 77 7.35 -14.42 6.06
C ASP A 77 6.17 -13.50 6.42
N GLY A 78 5.61 -12.79 5.45
CA GLY A 78 4.56 -11.78 5.65
C GLY A 78 5.10 -10.43 6.14
N THR A 79 6.42 -10.29 6.31
CA THR A 79 7.03 -9.03 6.73
C THR A 79 6.96 -8.01 5.60
N TRP A 80 6.51 -6.81 5.94
CA TRP A 80 6.54 -5.67 5.03
C TRP A 80 7.91 -5.00 5.08
N GLN A 81 8.58 -4.87 3.94
CA GLN A 81 9.88 -4.21 3.83
C GLN A 81 9.88 -3.12 2.78
N GLN A 82 10.43 -1.97 3.15
CA GLN A 82 10.54 -0.79 2.30
C GLN A 82 12.01 -0.49 1.99
N LYS A 83 12.30 -0.23 0.71
CA LYS A 83 13.64 0.05 0.21
C LYS A 83 13.63 1.19 -0.80
N THR A 84 14.69 1.99 -0.82
CA THR A 84 14.83 3.10 -1.76
C THR A 84 15.16 2.59 -3.16
N VAL A 85 14.43 3.07 -4.15
CA VAL A 85 14.61 2.78 -5.57
C VAL A 85 15.85 3.50 -6.09
N GLN A 86 16.68 2.78 -6.84
CA GLN A 86 17.92 3.27 -7.44
C GLN A 86 17.75 3.67 -8.92
N ASN A 87 16.68 3.23 -9.58
CA ASN A 87 16.45 3.52 -10.99
C ASN A 87 16.42 5.02 -11.26
N THR A 88 17.01 5.41 -12.38
CA THR A 88 16.86 6.75 -12.94
C THR A 88 15.43 6.98 -13.44
N ALA A 89 15.06 8.25 -13.57
CA ALA A 89 13.77 8.65 -14.13
C ALA A 89 13.53 8.04 -15.52
N ASN A 90 12.58 7.11 -15.60
CA ASN A 90 12.13 6.47 -16.81
C ASN A 90 10.84 5.66 -16.52
N THR A 91 10.13 5.25 -17.57
CA THR A 91 9.11 4.21 -17.48
C THR A 91 9.78 2.84 -17.50
N THR A 92 9.68 2.08 -16.42
CA THR A 92 10.32 0.75 -16.26
C THR A 92 9.40 -0.23 -15.55
N SER A 93 9.43 -1.50 -15.95
CA SER A 93 8.81 -2.59 -15.19
C SER A 93 9.81 -3.30 -14.27
N VAL A 94 11.07 -2.88 -14.29
CA VAL A 94 12.16 -3.45 -13.50
C VAL A 94 12.66 -2.38 -12.53
N VAL A 95 12.47 -2.63 -11.25
CA VAL A 95 12.89 -1.73 -10.16
C VAL A 95 14.07 -2.34 -9.43
N THR A 96 15.17 -1.60 -9.36
CA THR A 96 16.37 -1.95 -8.61
C THR A 96 16.40 -1.11 -7.34
N VAL A 97 16.74 -1.74 -6.22
CA VAL A 97 16.83 -1.09 -4.91
C VAL A 97 18.27 -0.87 -4.50
N THR A 98 18.50 0.21 -3.76
CA THR A 98 19.82 0.61 -3.24
C THR A 98 20.39 -0.35 -2.19
N SER A 99 19.52 -1.07 -1.47
CA SER A 99 19.93 -2.09 -0.50
C SER A 99 19.07 -3.33 -0.64
N ALA A 100 19.70 -4.49 -0.48
CA ALA A 100 19.03 -5.78 -0.61
C ALA A 100 17.90 -5.94 0.44
N PHE A 101 16.81 -6.59 0.03
CA PHE A 101 15.82 -7.16 0.96
C PHE A 101 16.43 -8.32 1.74
N SER A 102 15.86 -8.63 2.91
CA SER A 102 16.33 -9.78 3.71
C SER A 102 16.11 -11.13 3.03
N ALA A 103 15.10 -11.21 2.16
CA ALA A 103 14.82 -12.34 1.29
C ALA A 103 14.29 -11.83 -0.06
N ALA A 104 14.38 -12.65 -1.10
CA ALA A 104 13.75 -12.32 -2.37
C ALA A 104 12.22 -12.38 -2.20
N PRO A 105 11.48 -11.30 -2.56
CA PRO A 105 10.03 -11.33 -2.53
C PRO A 105 9.49 -12.46 -3.42
N PRO A 106 8.56 -13.30 -2.94
CA PRO A 106 8.01 -14.35 -3.77
C PRO A 106 7.20 -13.77 -4.93
N PRO A 107 7.08 -14.51 -6.06
CA PRO A 107 6.11 -14.19 -7.10
C PRO A 107 4.71 -14.00 -6.51
N GLU A 108 3.90 -13.16 -7.15
CA GLU A 108 2.55 -12.78 -6.71
C GLU A 108 2.49 -12.01 -5.38
N SER A 109 3.64 -11.57 -4.84
CA SER A 109 3.67 -10.66 -3.70
C SER A 109 3.20 -9.27 -4.07
N ASN A 110 2.51 -8.61 -3.13
CA ASN A 110 2.09 -7.23 -3.33
C ASN A 110 3.30 -6.29 -3.24
N TRP A 111 3.31 -5.29 -4.11
CA TRP A 111 4.25 -4.17 -4.06
C TRP A 111 3.50 -2.85 -4.10
N ILE A 112 4.08 -1.85 -3.45
CA ILE A 112 3.61 -0.46 -3.42
C ILE A 112 4.83 0.44 -3.63
N LEU A 113 4.71 1.40 -4.53
CA LEU A 113 5.67 2.47 -4.70
C LEU A 113 5.18 3.69 -3.91
N SER A 114 6.10 4.30 -3.19
CA SER A 114 5.90 5.56 -2.46
C SER A 114 6.99 6.54 -2.84
N GLY A 115 6.76 7.83 -2.70
CA GLY A 115 7.71 8.88 -2.99
C GLY A 115 7.16 10.24 -2.58
N ASN A 116 7.95 11.29 -2.75
CA ASN A 116 7.55 12.63 -2.32
C ASN A 116 6.27 13.14 -3.00
N SER A 117 6.07 12.81 -4.27
CA SER A 117 4.84 13.12 -5.01
C SER A 117 3.86 11.95 -5.09
N VAL A 118 4.27 10.77 -4.64
CA VAL A 118 3.46 9.54 -4.66
C VAL A 118 3.26 9.10 -3.22
N VAL A 119 2.31 9.72 -2.54
CA VAL A 119 2.03 9.43 -1.13
C VAL A 119 0.85 8.47 -1.07
N PRO A 120 1.08 7.15 -0.91
CA PRO A 120 -0.03 6.22 -0.74
C PRO A 120 -0.71 6.51 0.61
N LYS A 121 -2.04 6.46 0.61
CA LYS A 121 -2.84 6.71 1.81
C LYS A 121 -2.97 5.44 2.63
N GLN A 122 -3.13 5.62 3.94
CA GLN A 122 -3.45 4.54 4.85
C GLN A 122 -4.97 4.44 5.00
N TYR A 123 -5.45 3.20 5.03
CA TYR A 123 -6.86 2.88 5.25
C TYR A 123 -6.96 1.83 6.35
N ARG A 124 -7.99 1.94 7.18
CA ARG A 124 -8.33 0.94 8.18
C ARG A 124 -9.36 0.00 7.60
N VAL A 125 -9.07 -1.29 7.63
CA VAL A 125 -9.95 -2.33 7.12
C VAL A 125 -11.19 -2.41 8.00
N ILE A 126 -12.36 -2.21 7.40
CA ILE A 126 -13.65 -2.34 8.06
C ILE A 126 -14.17 -3.76 7.89
N ASN A 127 -14.08 -4.28 6.66
CA ASN A 127 -14.65 -5.57 6.31
C ASN A 127 -13.83 -6.28 5.23
N ARG A 128 -13.86 -7.61 5.27
CA ARG A 128 -13.30 -8.50 4.25
C ARG A 128 -14.34 -9.55 3.90
N VAL A 129 -14.76 -9.57 2.65
CA VAL A 129 -15.70 -10.57 2.13
C VAL A 129 -15.01 -11.42 1.07
N PRO A 130 -14.97 -12.76 1.19
CA PRO A 130 -14.50 -13.61 0.10
C PRO A 130 -15.48 -13.51 -1.08
N VAL A 131 -14.96 -13.26 -2.28
CA VAL A 131 -15.79 -13.17 -3.49
C VAL A 131 -15.90 -14.57 -4.09
N SER A 132 -17.00 -15.26 -3.84
CA SER A 132 -17.21 -16.63 -4.31
C SER A 132 -17.48 -16.73 -5.82
N GLU A 133 -17.80 -15.62 -6.48
CA GLU A 133 -18.28 -15.62 -7.88
C GLU A 133 -17.20 -15.24 -8.90
N THR A 134 -15.99 -14.85 -8.48
CA THR A 134 -14.96 -14.33 -9.39
C THR A 134 -13.58 -14.83 -9.01
N ILE A 135 -13.13 -15.92 -9.64
CA ILE A 135 -11.79 -16.54 -9.45
C ILE A 135 -11.53 -16.97 -7.99
N GLU A 136 -11.22 -18.25 -7.78
CA GLU A 136 -10.86 -18.74 -6.43
C GLU A 136 -9.74 -17.89 -5.81
N GLY A 137 -9.97 -17.36 -4.59
CA GLY A 137 -8.99 -16.58 -3.85
C GLY A 137 -9.06 -15.05 -4.01
N MET A 138 -10.08 -14.50 -4.66
CA MET A 138 -10.36 -13.06 -4.63
C MET A 138 -11.13 -12.66 -3.36
N HIS A 139 -10.64 -11.63 -2.68
CA HIS A 139 -11.29 -11.02 -1.52
C HIS A 139 -11.63 -9.56 -1.84
N GLU A 140 -12.86 -9.17 -1.50
CA GLU A 140 -13.28 -7.79 -1.50
C GLU A 140 -12.97 -7.19 -0.13
N ILE A 141 -12.20 -6.11 -0.13
CA ILE A 141 -11.80 -5.37 1.06
C ILE A 141 -12.52 -4.04 1.05
N THR A 142 -13.24 -3.75 2.13
CA THR A 142 -13.80 -2.44 2.42
C THR A 142 -12.96 -1.80 3.52
N ALA A 143 -12.41 -0.63 3.26
CA ALA A 143 -11.58 0.11 4.21
C ALA A 143 -11.95 1.60 4.23
N SER A 144 -11.87 2.24 5.40
CA SER A 144 -12.04 3.69 5.52
C SER A 144 -10.71 4.39 5.67
N GLU A 145 -10.63 5.62 5.17
CA GLU A 145 -9.43 6.45 5.29
C GLU A 145 -8.97 6.55 6.75
N TYR A 146 -7.70 6.22 6.97
CA TYR A 146 -7.05 6.31 8.27
C TYR A 146 -6.05 7.46 8.23
N ASP A 147 -6.42 8.57 8.86
CA ASP A 147 -5.50 9.68 9.10
C ASP A 147 -4.78 9.50 10.43
N SER A 148 -3.51 9.08 10.37
CA SER A 148 -2.66 8.87 11.54
C SER A 148 -2.37 10.17 12.32
N THR A 149 -2.47 11.33 11.67
CA THR A 149 -2.21 12.63 12.31
C THR A 149 -3.35 13.05 13.24
N LYS A 150 -4.59 12.69 12.90
CA LYS A 150 -5.77 12.97 13.73
C LYS A 150 -5.78 12.17 15.04
N TYR A 151 -5.20 10.97 15.05
CA TYR A 151 -5.14 10.13 16.26
C TYR A 151 -3.92 10.40 17.14
N SER A 152 -2.81 10.94 16.61
CA SER A 152 -1.71 11.42 17.48
C SER A 152 -2.11 12.66 18.30
N PHE A 153 -3.03 13.49 17.80
CA PHE A 153 -3.53 14.66 18.54
C PHE A 153 -4.46 14.31 19.71
N ILE A 154 -5.12 13.14 19.68
CA ILE A 154 -6.02 12.72 20.75
C ILE A 154 -5.21 12.18 21.96
N ASP A 155 -4.02 11.64 21.73
CA ASP A 155 -3.17 11.10 22.80
C ASP A 155 -2.45 12.19 23.62
N SER A 156 -2.09 13.33 22.99
CA SER A 156 -1.43 14.44 23.68
C SER A 156 -2.33 15.30 24.57
N MET A 157 -3.66 15.11 24.55
CA MET A 157 -4.60 15.85 25.41
C MET A 157 -5.00 15.12 26.70
N SER A 158 -4.46 13.92 26.97
CA SER A 158 -4.73 13.19 28.22
C SER A 158 -3.67 13.40 29.31
N THR A 159 -2.65 14.22 29.07
CA THR A 159 -1.64 14.57 30.09
C THR A 159 -1.64 16.07 30.37
N ILE A 160 -2.69 16.55 31.06
CA ILE A 160 -2.65 17.81 31.84
C ILE A 160 -3.49 17.60 33.10
#